data_AF-A0A0C3IM92-F1
#
_entry.id   AF-A0A0C3IM92-F1
#
_cell.length_a   1.000
_cell.length_b   1.000
_cell.length_c   1.000
_cell.angle_alpha   90.00
_cell.angle_beta   90.00
_cell.angle_gamma   90.00
#
_symmetry.space_group_name_H-M   'P 1'
#
loop_
_entity.id
_entity.type
_entity.pdbx_description
1 polymer ?
#
loop_
_entity_poly.entity_id
_entity_poly.type
_entity_poly.pdbx_seq_one_letter_code
_entity_poly.pdbx_strand_id
1 'polypeptide(L)' 'MMNSTKVQNFHHHGSLTRCDNDAVPEGSAGNLLKGSIPSRYRDGRGGVDLERVRLDQQEARRQVIQAMVRRIEKLWRLR' A
#
# COMPACT_ATOMS: atom_id res chain seq x y z
N MET A 1 -18.49 -30.08 -3.47
CA MET A 1 -17.04 -29.84 -3.31
C MET A 1 -16.76 -28.40 -3.76
N MET A 2 -16.34 -27.56 -2.83
CA MET A 2 -15.73 -26.22 -2.93
C MET A 2 -16.38 -25.11 -3.79
N ASN A 3 -17.28 -24.39 -3.13
CA ASN A 3 -17.57 -22.96 -3.30
C ASN A 3 -16.31 -22.11 -3.04
N SER A 4 -15.79 -21.44 -4.08
CA SER A 4 -14.65 -20.51 -3.95
C SER A 4 -15.11 -19.07 -4.21
N THR A 5 -15.41 -18.36 -3.13
CA THR A 5 -15.75 -16.93 -3.14
C THR A 5 -14.48 -16.13 -3.42
N LYS A 6 -14.27 -15.74 -4.68
CA LYS A 6 -13.14 -14.88 -5.07
C LYS A 6 -13.46 -13.44 -4.67
N VAL A 7 -12.79 -13.00 -3.60
CA VAL A 7 -12.78 -11.64 -3.08
C VAL A 7 -12.52 -10.62 -4.20
N GLN A 8 -13.50 -9.77 -4.48
CA GLN A 8 -13.34 -8.59 -5.32
C GLN A 8 -12.50 -7.57 -4.57
N ASN A 9 -11.21 -7.49 -4.90
CA ASN A 9 -10.37 -6.38 -4.50
C ASN A 9 -10.53 -5.25 -5.51
N PHE A 10 -11.16 -4.18 -5.05
CA PHE A 10 -11.31 -2.92 -5.75
C PHE A 10 -9.93 -2.27 -5.98
N HIS A 11 -9.49 -2.23 -7.24
CA HIS A 11 -8.57 -1.21 -7.73
C HIS A 11 -9.35 -0.27 -8.63
N HIS A 12 -10.06 0.67 -8.00
CA HIS A 12 -10.42 1.93 -8.64
C HIS A 12 -9.31 2.93 -8.35
N HIS A 13 -8.37 3.03 -9.28
CA HIS A 13 -7.69 4.29 -9.55
C HIS A 13 -7.73 4.51 -11.06
N GLY A 14 -8.01 5.76 -11.43
CA GLY A 14 -8.62 6.14 -12.68
C GLY A 14 -7.81 5.84 -13.94
N SER A 15 -8.59 5.64 -15.01
CA SER A 15 -8.41 6.29 -16.31
C SER A 15 -7.10 6.05 -17.07
N LEU A 16 -7.20 5.11 -18.03
CA LEU A 16 -6.83 5.26 -19.43
C LEU A 16 -5.46 5.85 -19.77
N THR A 17 -4.56 4.99 -20.23
CA THR A 17 -4.03 5.07 -21.60
C THR A 17 -3.52 3.69 -22.03
N ARG A 18 -4.06 3.20 -23.13
CA ARG A 18 -3.56 2.05 -23.89
C ARG A 18 -2.23 2.47 -24.52
N CYS A 19 -1.13 1.84 -24.12
CA CYS A 19 0.14 1.93 -24.85
C CYS A 19 0.40 0.55 -25.43
N ASP A 20 0.18 0.43 -26.74
CA ASP A 20 0.49 -0.74 -27.53
C ASP A 20 2.02 -0.99 -27.48
N ASN A 21 2.41 -2.24 -27.40
CA ASN A 21 3.79 -2.70 -27.26
C ASN A 21 4.62 -2.34 -28.49
N ASP A 22 5.70 -1.58 -28.30
CA ASP A 22 6.86 -1.63 -29.19
C ASP A 22 8.11 -1.93 -28.35
N ALA A 23 8.85 -2.94 -28.80
CA ALA A 23 10.02 -3.50 -28.14
C ALA A 23 11.10 -2.43 -27.90
N VAL A 24 11.34 -2.10 -26.63
CA VAL A 24 12.50 -1.30 -26.19
C VAL A 24 13.52 -2.26 -25.57
N PRO A 25 14.79 -2.25 -26.03
CA PRO A 25 15.80 -3.20 -25.61
C PRO A 25 16.15 -3.01 -24.13
N GLU A 26 16.64 -4.09 -23.51
CA GLU A 26 17.17 -4.17 -22.14
C GLU A 26 18.19 -3.06 -21.85
N GLY A 27 17.67 -1.88 -21.48
CA GLY A 27 18.43 -0.79 -20.91
C GLY A 27 18.46 -0.97 -19.41
N SER A 28 19.51 -1.60 -18.91
CA SER A 28 19.97 -1.60 -17.51
C SER A 28 19.16 -0.70 -16.57
N ALA A 29 18.09 -1.24 -15.98
CA ALA A 29 17.52 -0.73 -14.74
C ALA A 29 18.42 -1.03 -13.52
N GLY A 30 19.68 -1.38 -13.77
CA GLY A 30 20.73 -1.24 -12.79
C GLY A 30 20.84 0.23 -12.40
N ASN A 31 20.65 0.48 -11.10
CA ASN A 31 21.13 1.66 -10.38
C ASN A 31 20.08 2.75 -10.03
N LEU A 32 18.84 2.43 -9.67
CA LEU A 32 17.97 3.43 -9.01
C LEU A 32 17.00 2.94 -7.93
N LEU A 33 17.19 1.75 -7.34
CA LEU A 33 16.58 1.40 -6.06
C LEU A 33 17.55 1.73 -4.91
N LYS A 34 17.94 3.01 -4.76
CA LYS A 34 18.69 3.48 -3.59
C LYS A 34 17.76 3.64 -2.37
N GLY A 35 16.87 2.67 -2.17
CA GLY A 35 16.02 2.53 -1.01
C GLY A 35 16.26 1.14 -0.46
N SER A 36 17.13 1.02 0.53
CA SER A 36 17.23 -0.24 1.27
C SER A 36 15.95 -0.44 2.07
N ILE A 37 15.47 -1.68 2.14
CA ILE A 37 14.37 -2.05 3.02
C ILE A 37 14.77 -1.66 4.45
N PRO A 38 13.98 -0.83 5.16
CA PRO A 38 14.28 -0.49 6.55
C PRO A 38 14.48 -1.76 7.39
N SER A 39 15.47 -1.75 8.28
CA SER A 39 15.85 -2.92 9.08
C SER A 39 14.66 -3.56 9.82
N ARG A 40 13.69 -2.75 10.27
CA ARG A 40 12.48 -3.20 10.97
C ARG A 40 11.53 -4.05 10.12
N TYR A 41 11.58 -3.91 8.79
CA TYR A 41 10.76 -4.65 7.83
C TYR A 41 11.56 -5.71 7.07
N ARG A 42 12.81 -5.99 7.44
CA ARG A 42 13.58 -7.05 6.77
C ARG A 42 13.21 -8.40 7.39
N ASP A 43 12.94 -9.40 6.56
CA ASP A 43 12.53 -10.75 7.00
C ASP A 43 13.70 -11.70 7.31
N GLY A 44 14.94 -11.19 7.24
CA GLY A 44 16.17 -11.96 7.45
C GLY A 44 16.60 -12.85 6.27
N ARG A 45 15.76 -13.02 5.24
CA ARG A 45 16.06 -13.80 4.01
C ARG A 45 16.39 -12.91 2.81
N GLY A 46 16.56 -11.62 3.04
CA GLY A 46 16.76 -10.62 1.98
C GLY A 46 15.46 -10.05 1.41
N GLY A 47 14.31 -10.43 1.97
CA GLY A 47 12.99 -9.92 1.62
C GLY A 47 12.42 -8.95 2.66
N VAL A 48 11.13 -8.64 2.48
CA VAL A 48 10.34 -7.76 3.35
C VAL A 48 9.40 -8.60 4.21
N ASP A 49 9.37 -8.34 5.51
CA ASP A 49 8.36 -8.85 6.44
C ASP A 49 7.02 -8.12 6.20
N LEU A 50 6.18 -8.72 5.37
CA LEU A 50 4.89 -8.16 4.98
C LEU A 50 3.89 -8.11 6.16
N GLU A 51 4.00 -8.99 7.14
CA GLU A 51 3.10 -9.01 8.28
C GLU A 51 3.34 -7.78 9.16
N ARG A 52 4.60 -7.44 9.42
CA ARG A 52 4.94 -6.18 10.10
C ARG A 52 4.47 -4.96 9.33
N VAL A 53 4.68 -4.93 8.01
CA VAL A 53 4.22 -3.81 7.18
C VAL A 53 2.69 -3.66 7.25
N ARG A 54 1.94 -4.77 7.22
CA ARG A 54 0.47 -4.75 7.32
C ARG A 54 0.00 -4.23 8.66
N LEU A 55 0.60 -4.69 9.76
CA LEU A 55 0.27 -4.25 11.11
C LEU A 55 0.51 -2.74 11.27
N ASP A 56 1.70 -2.26 10.88
CA ASP A 56 2.04 -0.83 10.94
C ASP A 56 1.09 0.02 10.09
N GLN A 57 0.74 -0.45 8.88
CA GLN A 57 -0.21 0.25 8.02
C GLN A 57 -1.61 0.29 8.64
N GLN A 58 -2.06 -0.80 9.25
CA GLN A 58 -3.36 -0.86 9.91
C GLN A 58 -3.39 0.08 11.12
N GLU A 59 -2.32 0.11 11.90
CA GLU A 59 -2.20 1.02 13.04
C GLU A 59 -2.21 2.48 12.59
N ALA A 60 -1.39 2.83 11.57
CA ALA A 60 -1.36 4.17 11.01
C ALA A 60 -2.74 4.61 10.50
N ARG A 61 -3.46 3.73 9.79
CA ARG A 61 -4.84 3.99 9.34
C ARG A 61 -5.77 4.25 10.52
N ARG A 62 -5.69 3.43 11.58
CA ARG A 62 -6.52 3.59 12.78
C ARG A 62 -6.25 4.92 13.47
N GLN A 63 -4.98 5.32 13.59
CA GLN A 63 -4.61 6.60 14.20
C GLN A 63 -5.17 7.78 13.41
N VAL A 64 -5.09 7.74 12.07
CA VAL A 64 -5.66 8.77 11.19
C VAL A 64 -7.17 8.87 11.38
N ILE A 65 -7.89 7.74 11.35
CA ILE A 65 -9.35 7.72 11.54
C ILE A 65 -9.71 8.26 12.93
N GLN A 66 -9.01 7.86 13.99
CA GLN A 66 -9.25 8.38 15.33
C GLN A 66 -9.03 9.89 15.42
N ALA A 67 -7.99 10.41 14.78
CA ALA A 67 -7.74 11.84 14.73
C ALA A 67 -8.85 12.59 14.00
N MET A 68 -9.36 12.03 12.89
CA MET A 68 -10.50 12.58 12.16
C MET A 68 -11.77 12.61 13.02
N VAL A 69 -12.12 11.50 13.66
CA VAL A 69 -13.29 11.41 14.55
C VAL A 69 -13.21 12.45 15.66
N ARG A 70 -12.07 12.54 16.35
CA ARG A 70 -11.86 13.54 17.42
C ARG A 70 -12.02 14.97 16.91
N ARG A 71 -11.54 15.25 15.70
CA ARG A 71 -11.68 16.59 15.08
C ARG A 71 -13.13 16.90 14.76
N ILE A 72 -13.85 15.93 14.23
CA ILE A 72 -15.28 16.03 13.94
C ILE A 72 -16.05 16.29 15.24
N GLU A 73 -15.86 15.47 16.28
CA GLU A 73 -16.50 15.65 17.60
C GLU A 73 -16.28 17.06 18.19
N LYS A 74 -15.06 17.60 18.08
CA LYS A 74 -14.78 18.98 18.53
C LYS A 74 -15.59 20.01 17.77
N LEU A 75 -15.74 19.86 16.45
CA LEU A 75 -16.55 20.77 15.63
C LEU A 75 -18.03 20.69 16.00
N TRP A 76 -18.55 19.50 16.31
CA TRP A 76 -19.94 19.35 16.75
C TRP A 76 -20.21 19.98 18.12
N ARG A 77 -19.24 19.95 19.05
CA ARG A 77 -19.38 20.56 20.38
C ARG A 77 -19.30 22.09 20.40
N LEU A 78 -18.80 22.69 19.32
CA LEU A 78 -18.67 24.14 19.17
C LEU A 78 -19.91 24.79 18.52
N ARG A 79 -20.89 23.98 18.12
CA ARG A 79 -22.15 24.41 17.51
C ARG A 79 -23.29 24.27 18.50
#